data_AF-A0A6J5H1F3-F1
#
_entry.id   AF-A0A6J5H1F3-F1
#
_cell.length_a   1.000
_cell.length_b   1.000
_cell.length_c   1.000
_cell.angle_alpha   90.00
_cell.angle_beta   90.00
_cell.angle_gamma   90.00
#
_symmetry.space_group_name_H-M   'P 1'
#
loop_
_entity.id
_entity.type
_entity.pdbx_description
1 polymer ?
#
loop_
_entity_poly.entity_id
_entity_poly.type
_entity_poly.pdbx_seq_one_letter_code
_entity_poly.pdbx_strand_id
1 'polypeptide(L)'
;MTKRYILEVCFEDEGLLDLAGDATYTLGSFTGETDMQVSVFETLDENLAAEWTHILDAEDRAYVARVMEGNNLVSQQCTRNPGWRAT
;
A
#
# COMPACT_ATOMS: atom_id res chain seq x y z
N MET A 1 12.74 15.85 8.11
CA MET A 1 12.89 14.87 7.02
C MET A 1 11.51 14.64 6.42
N THR A 2 11.41 14.33 5.13
CA THR A 2 10.11 14.10 4.49
C THR A 2 9.71 12.63 4.67
N LYS A 3 8.51 12.39 5.21
CA LYS A 3 7.92 11.05 5.31
C LYS A 3 7.42 10.60 3.95
N ARG A 4 7.56 9.31 3.65
CA ARG A 4 6.96 8.66 2.48
C ARG A 4 5.96 7.63 2.97
N TYR A 5 4.75 7.70 2.44
CA TYR A 5 3.66 6.79 2.76
C TYR A 5 3.55 5.79 1.61
N ILE A 6 3.69 4.51 1.93
CA ILE A 6 3.67 3.42 0.97
C ILE A 6 2.48 2.52 1.31
N LEU A 7 1.68 2.17 0.31
CA LEU A 7 0.55 1.28 0.45
C LEU A 7 0.68 0.13 -0.55
N GLU A 8 0.67 -1.09 -0.04
CA GLU A 8 0.72 -2.32 -0.85
C GLU A 8 -0.65 -2.99 -0.80
N VAL A 9 -1.23 -3.28 -1.95
CA VAL A 9 -2.55 -3.93 -2.09
C VAL A 9 -2.51 -5.03 -3.15
N CYS A 10 -3.47 -5.94 -3.14
CA CYS A 10 -3.64 -6.88 -4.24
C CYS A 10 -3.87 -6.12 -5.55
N PHE A 11 -3.26 -6.56 -6.65
CA PHE A 11 -3.43 -5.94 -7.96
C PHE A 11 -4.92 -5.78 -8.36
N GLU A 12 -5.76 -6.75 -8.02
CA GLU A 12 -7.20 -6.70 -8.31
C GLU A 12 -7.95 -5.59 -7.55
N ASP A 13 -7.42 -5.16 -6.41
CA ASP A 13 -8.01 -4.13 -5.56
C ASP A 13 -7.47 -2.73 -5.89
N GLU A 14 -6.53 -2.62 -6.84
CA GLU A 14 -5.92 -1.34 -7.23
C GLU A 14 -6.95 -0.33 -7.74
N GLY A 15 -7.99 -0.81 -8.44
CA GLY A 15 -9.03 0.02 -9.02
C GLY A 15 -9.99 0.63 -7.99
N LEU A 16 -9.86 0.26 -6.72
CA LEU A 16 -10.61 0.88 -5.63
C LEU A 16 -9.99 2.23 -5.22
N LEU A 17 -8.70 2.44 -5.48
CA LEU A 17 -7.98 3.62 -5.03
C LEU A 17 -7.98 4.71 -6.11
N ASP A 18 -8.35 5.93 -5.72
CA ASP A 18 -8.22 7.10 -6.59
C ASP A 18 -6.79 7.68 -6.49
N LEU A 19 -6.17 7.94 -7.65
CA LEU A 19 -4.79 8.43 -7.72
C LEU A 19 -4.79 9.92 -8.03
N ALA A 20 -4.60 10.71 -6.98
CA ALA A 20 -4.29 12.12 -7.13
C ALA A 20 -2.91 12.31 -7.80
N GLY A 21 -2.69 13.46 -8.45
CA GLY A 21 -1.50 13.72 -9.26
C GLY A 21 -0.17 13.79 -8.49
N ASP A 22 -0.23 13.83 -7.15
CA ASP A 22 0.89 13.76 -6.22
C ASP A 22 1.26 12.32 -5.81
N ALA A 23 0.44 11.33 -6.17
CA ALA A 23 0.74 9.92 -5.98
C ALA A 23 1.65 9.38 -7.09
N THR A 24 2.63 8.57 -6.69
CA THR A 24 3.41 7.72 -7.60
C THR A 24 2.94 6.28 -7.46
N TYR A 25 2.70 5.63 -8.60
CA TYR A 25 2.26 4.24 -8.66
C TYR A 25 3.37 3.38 -9.28
N THR A 26 3.71 2.27 -8.61
CA THR A 26 4.62 1.26 -9.15
C THR A 26 3.98 -0.11 -8.98
N LEU A 27 3.80 -0.84 -10.09
CA LEU A 27 3.39 -2.23 -10.06
C LEU A 27 4.57 -3.10 -9.61
N GLY A 28 4.39 -3.86 -8.53
CA GLY A 28 5.40 -4.78 -7.99
C GLY A 28 4.91 -6.22 -8.01
N SER A 29 5.46 -7.08 -8.86
CA SER A 29 5.24 -8.51 -8.73
C SER A 29 6.12 -9.08 -7.62
N PHE A 30 5.54 -9.54 -6.51
CA PHE A 30 6.27 -10.35 -5.54
C PHE A 30 6.14 -11.82 -5.94
N THR A 31 7.23 -12.44 -6.37
CA THR A 31 7.31 -13.91 -6.49
C THR A 31 7.46 -14.49 -5.07
N GLY A 32 6.34 -14.59 -4.35
CA GLY A 32 6.17 -15.54 -3.24
C GLY A 32 5.60 -16.86 -3.75
N GLU A 33 5.41 -17.86 -2.88
CA GLU A 33 4.84 -19.20 -3.23
C GLU A 33 3.47 -19.15 -3.94
N THR A 34 2.80 -17.99 -3.92
CA THR A 34 1.46 -17.77 -4.46
C THR A 34 1.40 -17.02 -5.80
N ASP A 35 2.52 -16.59 -6.38
CA ASP A 35 2.57 -15.83 -7.66
C ASP A 35 1.63 -14.59 -7.73
N MET A 36 1.24 -14.03 -6.59
CA MET A 36 0.29 -12.91 -6.53
C MET A 36 0.93 -11.57 -6.88
N GLN A 37 0.24 -10.78 -7.73
CA GLN A 37 0.65 -9.43 -8.10
C GLN A 37 0.17 -8.40 -7.06
N VAL A 38 1.04 -7.44 -6.74
CA VAL A 38 0.78 -6.41 -5.73
C VAL A 38 0.99 -5.03 -6.35
N SER A 39 0.05 -4.14 -6.12
CA SER A 39 0.17 -2.73 -6.50
C SER A 39 0.76 -1.94 -5.34
N VAL A 40 1.79 -1.14 -5.62
CA VAL A 40 2.47 -0.29 -4.61
C VAL A 40 2.23 1.18 -4.94
N PHE A 41 1.55 1.85 -4.03
CA PHE A 41 1.26 3.27 -4.11
C PHE A 41 2.16 4.04 -3.15
N GLU A 42 2.82 5.08 -3.63
CA GLU A 42 3.68 5.96 -2.83
C GLU A 42 3.18 7.40 -2.91
N THR A 43 3.06 8.07 -1.77
CA THR A 43 2.77 9.51 -1.70
C THR A 43 3.54 10.18 -0.57
N LEU A 44 3.71 11.50 -0.67
CA LEU A 44 4.20 12.36 0.41
C LEU A 44 3.05 12.99 1.21
N ASP A 45 1.80 12.88 0.74
CA ASP A 45 0.61 13.39 1.42
C ASP A 45 0.04 12.34 2.38
N GLU A 46 0.08 12.65 3.67
CA GLU A 46 -0.47 11.80 4.73
C GLU A 46 -2.00 11.64 4.62
N ASN A 47 -2.70 12.68 4.15
CA ASN A 47 -4.16 12.65 4.02
C ASN A 47 -4.57 11.71 2.89
N LEU A 48 -3.85 11.73 1.77
CA LEU A 48 -4.10 10.83 0.65
C LEU A 48 -3.85 9.37 1.05
N ALA A 49 -2.74 9.11 1.76
CA ALA A 49 -2.47 7.78 2.29
C ALA A 49 -3.56 7.31 3.28
N ALA A 50 -4.06 8.20 4.13
CA ALA A 50 -5.16 7.91 5.04
C ALA A 50 -6.46 7.61 4.27
N GLU A 51 -6.78 8.37 3.22
CA GLU A 51 -7.94 8.15 2.37
C GLU A 51 -7.91 6.78 1.72
N TRP A 52 -6.78 6.36 1.15
CA TRP A 52 -6.63 5.03 0.58
C TRP A 52 -6.87 3.91 1.60
N THR A 53 -6.28 4.02 2.81
CA THR A 53 -6.53 3.03 3.87
C THR A 53 -8.00 2.99 4.29
N HIS A 54 -8.67 4.15 4.32
CA HIS A 54 -10.09 4.24 4.63
C HIS A 54 -10.98 3.55 3.58
N ILE A 55 -10.69 3.75 2.29
CA ILE A 55 -11.39 3.08 1.19
C ILE A 55 -11.25 1.56 1.30
N LEU A 56 -10.03 1.07 1.52
CA LEU A 56 -9.77 -0.37 1.63
C LEU A 56 -10.40 -0.98 2.89
N ASP A 57 -10.44 -0.24 4.00
CA ASP A 57 -11.13 -0.70 5.20
C ASP A 57 -12.64 -0.75 5.02
N ALA A 58 -13.23 0.20 4.28
CA ALA A 58 -14.66 0.20 3.94
C ALA A 58 -15.04 -0.97 3.01
N GLU A 59 -14.15 -1.33 2.09
CA GLU A 59 -14.33 -2.44 1.13
C GLU A 59 -13.82 -3.80 1.66
N ASP A 60 -13.48 -3.87 2.96
CA ASP A 60 -12.96 -5.06 3.64
C ASP A 60 -11.72 -5.70 2.99
N ARG A 61 -10.85 -4.88 2.39
CA ARG A 61 -9.66 -5.33 1.66
C ARG A 61 -8.43 -5.45 2.54
N ALA A 62 -7.57 -6.40 2.19
CA ALA A 62 -6.27 -6.59 2.82
C ALA A 62 -5.23 -5.65 2.20
N TYR A 63 -4.39 -5.06 3.04
CA TYR A 63 -3.36 -4.12 2.60
C TYR A 63 -2.22 -4.04 3.61
N VAL A 64 -1.09 -3.49 3.16
CA VAL A 64 0.04 -3.14 4.03
C VAL A 64 0.35 -1.65 3.84
N ALA A 65 0.19 -0.87 4.90
CA ALA A 65 0.59 0.53 4.92
C ALA A 65 1.94 0.65 5.64
N ARG A 66 2.88 1.40 5.06
CA ARG A 66 4.20 1.68 5.61
C ARG A 66 4.47 3.18 5.62
N VAL A 67 5.10 3.66 6.68
CA VAL A 67 5.62 5.02 6.78
C VAL A 67 7.14 4.92 6.81
N MET A 68 7.79 5.55 5.84
CA MET A 68 9.25 5.61 5.72
C MET A 68 9.75 7.03 6.04
N GLU A 69 10.87 7.15 6.75
CA GLU A 69 11.60 8.40 6.90
C GLU A 69 13.01 8.21 6.31
N GLY A 70 13.28 8.85 5.17
CA GLY A 70 14.41 8.45 4.33
C GLY A 70 14.25 6.99 3.91
N ASN A 71 15.24 6.14 4.21
CA ASN A 71 15.20 4.70 3.93
C ASN A 71 14.80 3.85 5.14
N ASN A 72 14.46 4.47 6.27
CA ASN A 72 14.12 3.77 7.50
C ASN A 72 12.61 3.56 7.59
N LEU A 73 12.19 2.33 7.89
CA LEU A 73 10.80 2.03 8.23
C LEU A 73 10.48 2.58 9.62
N VAL A 74 9.55 3.52 9.69
CA VAL A 74 9.09 4.16 10.93
C VAL A 74 7.87 3.45 11.49
N SER A 75 6.93 3.09 10.60
CA SER A 75 5.70 2.41 10.98
C SER A 75 5.26 1.45 9.89
N GLN A 76 4.63 0.36 10.29
CA GLN A 76 3.99 -0.58 9.38
C GLN A 76 2.70 -1.08 10.01
N GLN A 77 1.63 -1.02 9.24
CA GLN A 77 0.35 -1.63 9.54
C GLN A 77 0.05 -2.69 8.48
N CYS A 78 -0.31 -3.88 8.94
CA CYS A 78 -0.71 -4.99 8.09
C CYS A 78 -2.14 -5.35 8.46
N THR A 79 -3.06 -5.13 7.53
CA THR A 79 -4.49 -5.34 7.76
C THR A 79 -4.94 -6.63 7.09
N ARG A 80 -5.69 -7.47 7.84
CA ARG A 80 -6.27 -8.75 7.38
C ARG A 80 -5.25 -9.82 6.92
N ASN A 81 -3.97 -9.64 7.23
CA ASN A 81 -2.85 -10.56 6.93
C ASN A 81 -2.89 -11.11 5.49
N PRO A 82 -2.50 -10.29 4.50
CA PRO A 82 -2.65 -10.64 3.10
C PRO A 82 -1.82 -11.88 2.72
N GLY A 83 -2.43 -12.83 2.01
CA GLY A 83 -1.80 -14.09 1.60
C GLY A 83 -0.63 -13.94 0.61
N TRP A 84 -0.45 -12.75 0.04
CA TRP A 84 0.74 -12.41 -0.78
C TRP A 84 1.93 -11.95 0.04
N ARG A 85 1.75 -11.66 1.34
CA ARG A 85 2.88 -11.54 2.26
C ARG A 85 3.31 -12.94 2.66
N ALA A 86 4.43 -13.39 2.13
CA ALA A 86 5.15 -14.51 2.74
C ALA A 86 5.43 -14.15 4.20
N THR A 87 4.98 -15.01 5.12
CA THR A 87 5.35 -14.98 6.54
C THR A 87 6.85 -15.09 6.74
#